data_AF-A0A507D2U0-F1
#
_entry.id   AF-A0A507D2U0-F1
#
_cell.length_a   1.000
_cell.length_b   1.000
_cell.length_c   1.000
_cell.angle_alpha   90.00
_cell.angle_beta   90.00
_cell.angle_gamma   90.00
#
_symmetry.space_group_name_H-M   'P 1'
#
loop_
_entity.id
_entity.type
_entity.pdbx_description
1 polymer ?
#
loop_
_entity_poly.entity_id
_entity_poly.type
_entity_poly.pdbx_seq_one_letter_code
_entity_poly.pdbx_strand_id
1 'polypeptide(L)'
;MPYFHLPLLSSIWSGLESLETSELAMTFVPILAYWTYSTMFYILSTLNITRVELHKIPTDQPMRRPKNPSASTVLWKVFIQHIFQAVAALSLAISIRPPPDQLPKQMESWPVILIKLAIAAILLDTYQYWMHRWMHLNRTLYKYLHSVHHQLTAPYAFGALYNHPLEGLVMDTVGGAVPSLLLDMHPWTSTLFFTLATLKTVDDHCGYSLPWDPFQALFQNNAAYHDKHHWGKGIKYNFSQPFFHFWDIWMGTDFDMAMEKLKPKHYKGSVSSGSDSDEDEKDERFTGNGHANCNGTMHVNSNGTPYMNGNGTYYMNGSRGGMCS
;
A
#
# COMPACT_ATOMS: atom_id res chain seq x y z
N MET A 1 41.70 22.97 -25.73
CA MET A 1 40.62 22.10 -25.22
C MET A 1 39.35 22.94 -25.16
N PRO A 2 38.25 22.56 -25.84
CA PRO A 2 37.02 23.31 -25.73
C PRO A 2 36.39 22.99 -24.37
N TYR A 3 36.18 24.01 -23.55
CA TYR A 3 35.37 23.91 -22.34
C TYR A 3 33.95 23.60 -22.78
N PHE A 4 33.50 22.37 -22.55
CA PHE A 4 32.08 22.04 -22.60
C PHE A 4 31.40 22.81 -21.47
N HIS A 5 30.97 24.04 -21.74
CA HIS A 5 29.99 24.72 -20.90
C HIS A 5 28.70 23.94 -21.03
N LEU A 6 28.36 23.18 -20.00
CA LEU A 6 27.04 22.59 -19.83
C LEU A 6 26.20 23.64 -19.10
N PRO A 7 25.45 24.51 -19.81
CA PRO A 7 24.73 25.65 -19.20
C PRO A 7 23.79 25.21 -18.09
N LEU A 8 23.24 23.98 -18.18
CA LEU A 8 22.42 23.38 -17.15
C LEU A 8 23.19 23.14 -15.84
N LEU A 9 24.43 22.64 -15.90
CA LEU A 9 25.22 22.39 -14.69
C LEU A 9 25.64 23.69 -14.00
N SER A 10 25.99 24.74 -14.76
CA SER A 10 26.28 26.06 -14.18
C SER A 10 25.04 26.72 -13.57
N SER A 11 23.86 26.51 -14.18
CA SER A 11 22.59 27.01 -13.64
C SER A 11 22.20 26.30 -12.34
N ILE A 12 22.39 24.98 -12.28
CA ILE A 12 22.14 24.20 -11.05
C ILE A 12 23.12 24.63 -9.95
N TRP A 13 24.41 24.77 -10.28
CA TRP A 13 25.45 25.18 -9.31
C TRP A 13 25.16 26.55 -8.70
N SER A 14 24.87 27.56 -9.52
CA SER A 14 24.50 28.91 -9.04
C SER A 14 23.15 28.93 -8.29
N GLY A 15 22.20 28.07 -8.67
CA GLY A 15 20.95 27.87 -7.93
C GLY A 15 21.17 27.31 -6.52
N LEU A 16 22.14 26.39 -6.35
CA LEU A 16 22.49 25.83 -5.03
C LEU A 16 23.11 26.87 -4.09
N GLU A 17 23.83 27.86 -4.62
CA GLU A 17 24.38 28.98 -3.84
C GLU A 17 23.29 29.97 -3.39
N SER A 18 22.09 29.90 -3.98
CA SER A 18 20.97 30.82 -3.77
C SER A 18 19.67 30.09 -3.43
N LEU A 19 19.73 29.07 -2.57
CA LEU A 19 18.55 28.30 -2.16
C LEU A 19 17.58 29.15 -1.34
N GLU A 20 16.32 29.15 -1.75
CA GLU A 20 15.25 29.83 -1.03
C GLU A 20 14.72 28.97 0.12
N THR A 21 14.25 29.62 1.19
CA THR A 21 13.63 28.92 2.33
C THR A 21 12.42 28.08 1.91
N SER A 22 11.65 28.56 0.93
CA SER A 22 10.54 27.86 0.27
C SER A 22 10.97 26.53 -0.35
N GLU A 23 12.08 26.52 -1.09
CA GLU A 23 12.62 25.33 -1.78
C GLU A 23 13.16 24.30 -0.80
N LEU A 24 13.86 24.77 0.23
CA LEU A 24 14.32 23.95 1.34
C LEU A 24 13.13 23.34 2.10
N ALA A 25 12.11 24.15 2.39
CA ALA A 25 10.93 23.67 3.10
C ALA A 25 10.18 22.61 2.30
N MET A 26 9.94 22.85 1.02
CA MET A 26 9.27 21.92 0.11
C MET A 26 9.99 20.57 0.01
N THR A 27 11.32 20.58 0.16
CA THR A 27 12.15 19.37 0.12
C THR A 27 12.22 18.65 1.47
N PHE A 28 12.55 19.37 2.54
CA PHE A 28 12.96 18.76 3.80
C PHE A 28 11.83 18.62 4.83
N VAL A 29 10.77 19.44 4.75
CA VAL A 29 9.63 19.32 5.69
C VAL A 29 8.89 17.99 5.52
N PRO A 30 8.56 17.50 4.31
CA PRO A 30 7.93 16.19 4.14
C PRO A 30 8.82 15.05 4.64
N ILE A 31 10.14 15.12 4.39
CA ILE A 31 11.11 14.14 4.88
C ILE A 31 11.15 14.14 6.41
N LEU A 32 11.19 15.31 7.05
CA LEU A 32 11.14 15.41 8.51
C LEU A 32 9.83 14.81 9.05
N ALA A 33 8.70 15.14 8.44
CA ALA A 33 7.39 14.61 8.81
C ALA A 33 7.34 13.08 8.69
N TYR A 34 7.91 12.50 7.63
CA TYR A 34 8.06 11.05 7.47
C TYR A 34 8.75 10.42 8.67
N TRP A 35 9.95 10.90 9.02
CA TRP A 35 10.75 10.32 10.09
C TRP A 35 10.10 10.50 11.45
N THR A 36 9.54 11.69 11.72
CA THR A 36 8.82 11.97 12.97
C THR A 36 7.61 11.07 13.14
N TYR A 37 6.74 10.98 12.13
CA TYR A 37 5.49 10.23 12.23
C TYR A 37 5.74 8.71 12.22
N SER A 38 6.71 8.23 11.44
CA SER A 38 7.14 6.83 11.50
C SER A 38 7.72 6.45 12.87
N THR A 39 8.52 7.34 13.45
CA THR A 39 9.09 7.14 14.80
C THR A 39 8.00 7.12 15.87
N MET A 40 6.96 7.95 15.74
CA MET A 40 5.81 7.92 16.64
C MET A 40 5.15 6.53 16.65
N PHE A 41 4.84 5.95 15.49
CA PHE A 41 4.28 4.60 15.41
C PHE A 41 5.23 3.52 15.93
N TYR A 42 6.53 3.66 15.69
CA TYR A 42 7.53 2.77 16.26
C TYR A 42 7.55 2.82 17.80
N ILE A 43 7.50 4.01 18.38
CA ILE A 43 7.38 4.20 19.84
C ILE A 43 6.10 3.54 20.35
N LEU A 44 4.95 3.78 19.71
CA LEU A 44 3.68 3.15 20.08
C LEU A 44 3.78 1.61 20.09
N SER A 45 4.41 1.04 19.04
CA SER A 45 4.62 -0.41 18.95
C SER A 45 5.59 -0.96 20.01
N THR A 46 6.57 -0.15 20.43
CA THR A 46 7.57 -0.55 21.44
C THR A 46 7.02 -0.47 22.86
N LEU A 47 6.19 0.54 23.13
CA LEU A 47 5.53 0.72 24.43
C LEU A 47 4.48 -0.36 24.72
N ASN A 48 3.99 -1.05 23.68
CA ASN A 48 3.10 -2.20 23.79
C ASN A 48 1.82 -1.89 24.62
N ILE A 49 1.29 -0.68 24.44
CA ILE A 49 0.12 -0.18 25.18
C ILE A 49 -1.10 -1.00 24.74
N THR A 50 -1.74 -1.71 25.69
CA THR A 50 -2.85 -2.62 25.38
C THR A 50 -3.94 -2.01 24.51
N ARG A 51 -4.37 -0.78 24.80
CA ARG A 51 -5.42 -0.09 24.01
C ARG A 51 -5.02 0.15 22.56
N VAL A 52 -3.73 0.31 22.26
CA VAL A 52 -3.21 0.51 20.90
C VAL A 52 -3.04 -0.84 20.21
N GLU A 53 -2.45 -1.83 20.90
CA GLU A 53 -2.19 -3.16 20.32
C GLU A 53 -3.48 -3.94 19.98
N LEU A 54 -4.60 -3.65 20.65
CA LEU A 54 -5.92 -4.17 20.26
C LEU A 54 -6.34 -3.78 18.83
N HIS A 55 -5.75 -2.73 18.29
CA HIS A 55 -6.03 -2.20 16.95
C HIS A 55 -4.95 -2.57 15.93
N LYS A 56 -4.00 -3.42 16.30
CA LYS A 56 -2.94 -3.88 15.40
C LYS A 56 -3.51 -4.79 14.34
N ILE A 57 -3.11 -4.57 13.10
CA ILE A 57 -3.59 -5.39 11.98
C ILE A 57 -2.94 -6.78 12.07
N PRO A 58 -3.71 -7.89 12.05
CA PRO A 58 -3.18 -9.24 12.21
C PRO A 58 -2.21 -9.63 11.10
N THR A 59 -1.04 -10.17 11.47
CA THR A 59 0.04 -10.53 10.53
C THR A 59 0.29 -12.02 10.33
N ASP A 60 -0.45 -12.87 11.04
CA ASP A 60 -0.28 -14.33 11.12
C ASP A 60 -1.13 -15.13 10.11
N GLN A 61 -1.68 -14.47 9.10
CA GLN A 61 -2.56 -15.11 8.12
C GLN A 61 -1.81 -16.20 7.30
N PRO A 62 -2.41 -17.39 7.05
CA PRO A 62 -1.74 -18.58 6.52
C PRO A 62 -1.17 -18.48 5.08
N MET A 63 -1.33 -17.34 4.41
CA MET A 63 -0.79 -17.07 3.06
C MET A 63 0.16 -15.87 2.99
N ARG A 64 0.57 -15.32 4.13
CA ARG A 64 1.58 -14.27 4.18
C ARG A 64 2.96 -14.92 3.98
N ARG A 65 3.76 -14.40 3.03
CA ARG A 65 5.13 -14.93 2.82
C ARG A 65 5.97 -14.70 4.09
N PRO A 66 6.93 -15.57 4.42
CA PRO A 66 7.68 -15.41 5.66
C PRO A 66 8.59 -14.17 5.62
N LYS A 67 8.66 -13.53 6.79
CA LYS A 67 9.55 -12.47 7.31
C LYS A 67 9.87 -11.30 6.36
N ASN A 68 9.37 -10.12 6.75
CA ASN A 68 9.81 -8.84 6.21
C ASN A 68 11.34 -8.68 6.24
N PRO A 69 11.90 -7.82 5.36
CA PRO A 69 13.27 -7.32 5.51
C PRO A 69 13.54 -6.79 6.92
N SER A 70 14.80 -6.87 7.37
CA SER A 70 15.16 -6.32 8.68
C SER A 70 14.88 -4.82 8.73
N ALA A 71 14.51 -4.30 9.90
CA ALA A 71 14.28 -2.88 10.10
C ALA A 71 15.51 -2.05 9.69
N SER A 72 16.73 -2.51 9.97
CA SER A 72 17.96 -1.82 9.55
C SER A 72 18.10 -1.71 8.03
N THR A 73 17.74 -2.76 7.28
CA THR A 73 17.73 -2.72 5.81
C THR A 73 16.68 -1.73 5.30
N VAL A 74 15.50 -1.70 5.92
CA VAL A 74 14.44 -0.76 5.53
C VAL A 74 14.87 0.68 5.77
N LEU A 75 15.31 1.01 6.99
CA LEU A 75 15.76 2.35 7.37
C LEU A 75 16.90 2.83 6.48
N TRP A 76 17.88 1.97 6.19
CA TRP A 76 19.02 2.32 5.35
C TRP A 76 18.61 2.62 3.89
N LYS A 77 17.74 1.79 3.30
CA LYS A 77 17.27 2.02 1.93
C LYS A 77 16.42 3.29 1.83
N VAL A 78 15.52 3.50 2.79
CA VAL A 78 14.70 4.73 2.86
C VAL A 78 15.58 5.97 3.02
N PHE A 79 16.62 5.91 3.85
CA PHE A 79 17.58 6.99 3.99
C PHE A 79 18.27 7.33 2.67
N ILE A 80 18.77 6.33 1.95
CA ILE A 80 19.36 6.53 0.61
C ILE A 80 18.34 7.11 -0.36
N GLN A 81 17.11 6.60 -0.36
CA GLN A 81 16.04 7.08 -1.23
C GLN A 81 15.72 8.56 -0.98
N HIS A 82 15.64 8.99 0.28
CA HIS A 82 15.45 10.41 0.59
C HIS A 82 16.59 11.30 0.13
N ILE A 83 17.84 10.81 0.08
CA ILE A 83 18.95 11.58 -0.53
C ILE A 83 18.67 11.79 -2.02
N PHE A 84 18.33 10.73 -2.75
CA PHE A 84 18.01 10.84 -4.18
C PHE A 84 16.80 11.74 -4.43
N GLN A 85 15.73 11.59 -3.64
CA GLN A 85 14.53 12.41 -3.75
C GLN A 85 14.80 13.87 -3.40
N ALA A 86 15.62 14.16 -2.39
CA ALA A 86 15.99 15.53 -2.04
C ALA A 86 16.80 16.20 -3.15
N VAL A 87 17.77 15.49 -3.74
CA VAL A 87 18.53 15.99 -4.88
C VAL A 87 17.61 16.24 -6.09
N ALA A 88 16.71 15.31 -6.39
CA ALA A 88 15.76 15.45 -7.49
C ALA A 88 14.78 16.61 -7.27
N ALA A 89 14.24 16.77 -6.05
CA ALA A 89 13.32 17.83 -5.69
C ALA A 89 13.98 19.22 -5.77
N LEU A 90 15.19 19.38 -5.22
CA LEU A 90 15.94 20.64 -5.31
C LEU A 90 16.32 20.95 -6.77
N SER A 91 16.76 19.95 -7.53
CA SER A 91 17.09 20.15 -8.95
C SER A 91 15.87 20.59 -9.74
N LEU A 92 14.70 19.98 -9.49
CA LEU A 92 13.44 20.38 -10.11
C LEU A 92 13.06 21.81 -9.70
N ALA A 93 13.09 22.13 -8.41
CA ALA A 93 12.75 23.45 -7.88
C ALA A 93 13.61 24.56 -8.50
N ILE A 94 14.92 24.35 -8.59
CA ILE A 94 15.86 25.29 -9.23
C ILE A 94 15.57 25.41 -10.73
N SER A 95 15.28 24.29 -11.40
CA SER A 95 15.07 24.26 -12.86
C SER A 95 13.77 24.95 -13.30
N ILE A 96 12.76 24.99 -12.43
CA ILE A 96 11.47 25.66 -12.69
C ILE A 96 11.39 27.05 -12.06
N ARG A 97 12.49 27.53 -11.46
CA ARG A 97 12.51 28.82 -10.78
C ARG A 97 12.19 29.93 -11.78
N PRO A 98 11.27 30.86 -11.45
CA PRO A 98 11.04 32.01 -12.29
C PRO A 98 12.34 32.85 -12.43
N PRO A 99 12.52 33.54 -13.56
CA PRO A 99 13.63 34.47 -13.75
C PRO A 99 13.73 35.52 -12.62
N PRO A 100 14.95 35.98 -12.23
CA PRO A 100 15.12 36.92 -11.12
C PRO A 100 14.42 38.28 -11.30
N ASP A 101 14.09 38.66 -12.52
CA ASP A 101 13.36 39.89 -12.87
C ASP A 101 11.84 39.75 -12.69
N GLN A 102 11.33 38.53 -12.49
CA GLN A 102 9.93 38.28 -12.21
C GLN A 102 9.63 38.51 -10.72
N LEU A 103 8.52 39.18 -10.43
CA LEU A 103 8.08 39.38 -9.05
C LEU A 103 7.84 38.04 -8.33
N PRO A 104 8.14 37.95 -7.02
CA PRO A 104 7.84 36.77 -6.23
C PRO A 104 6.36 36.40 -6.34
N LYS A 105 6.09 35.10 -6.43
CA LYS A 105 4.74 34.58 -6.47
C LYS A 105 4.00 34.99 -5.19
N GLN A 106 2.82 35.60 -5.34
CA GLN A 106 2.01 35.95 -4.18
C GLN A 106 1.42 34.70 -3.54
N MET A 107 1.40 34.67 -2.21
CA MET A 107 0.82 33.58 -1.44
C MET A 107 -0.68 33.50 -1.70
N GLU A 108 -1.20 32.28 -1.90
CA GLU A 108 -2.63 32.10 -2.07
C GLU A 108 -3.41 32.37 -0.78
N SER A 109 -4.66 32.80 -0.91
CA SER A 109 -5.57 32.89 0.24
C SER A 109 -5.93 31.48 0.75
N TRP A 110 -6.26 31.36 2.04
CA TRP A 110 -6.64 30.08 2.65
C TRP A 110 -7.72 29.29 1.89
N PRO A 111 -8.82 29.89 1.39
CA PRO A 111 -9.80 29.16 0.59
C PRO A 111 -9.20 28.56 -0.69
N VAL A 112 -8.32 29.29 -1.37
CA VAL A 112 -7.64 28.82 -2.58
C VAL A 112 -6.68 27.68 -2.24
N ILE A 113 -5.94 27.78 -1.13
CA ILE A 113 -5.08 26.69 -0.63
C ILE A 113 -5.90 25.43 -0.43
N LEU A 114 -7.01 25.49 0.31
CA LEU A 114 -7.85 24.32 0.59
C LEU A 114 -8.43 23.69 -0.68
N ILE A 115 -8.89 24.50 -1.64
CA ILE A 115 -9.38 24.01 -2.94
C ILE A 115 -8.25 23.31 -3.72
N LYS A 116 -7.07 23.94 -3.78
CA LYS A 116 -5.90 23.35 -4.45
C LYS A 116 -5.50 22.03 -3.80
N LEU A 117 -5.48 21.94 -2.47
CA LEU A 117 -5.18 20.69 -1.76
C LEU A 117 -6.20 19.58 -2.08
N ALA A 118 -7.49 19.91 -2.10
CA ALA A 118 -8.55 18.94 -2.42
C ALA A 118 -8.43 18.41 -3.85
N ILE A 119 -8.20 19.29 -4.84
CA ILE A 119 -8.00 18.88 -6.23
C ILE A 119 -6.69 18.09 -6.37
N ALA A 120 -5.63 18.51 -5.68
CA ALA A 120 -4.35 17.83 -5.71
C ALA A 120 -4.41 16.41 -5.15
N ALA A 121 -5.20 16.18 -4.09
CA ALA A 121 -5.44 14.84 -3.57
C ALA A 121 -6.07 13.92 -4.63
N ILE A 122 -7.06 14.40 -5.38
CA ILE A 122 -7.69 13.65 -6.47
C ILE A 122 -6.71 13.39 -7.63
N LEU A 123 -5.90 14.39 -7.99
CA LEU A 123 -4.89 14.25 -9.04
C LEU A 123 -3.79 13.26 -8.65
N LEU A 124 -3.32 13.31 -7.39
CA LEU A 124 -2.34 12.37 -6.85
C LEU A 124 -2.89 10.96 -6.84
N ASP A 125 -4.10 10.75 -6.31
CA ASP A 125 -4.78 9.45 -6.30
C ASP A 125 -4.92 8.87 -7.71
N THR A 126 -5.27 9.72 -8.68
CA THR A 126 -5.37 9.32 -10.08
C THR A 126 -4.02 8.87 -10.62
N TYR A 127 -2.98 9.67 -10.44
CA TYR A 127 -1.63 9.32 -10.88
C TYR A 127 -1.15 8.01 -10.24
N GLN A 128 -1.26 7.93 -8.91
CA GLN A 128 -0.81 6.82 -8.10
C GLN A 128 -1.55 5.53 -8.44
N TYR A 129 -2.88 5.55 -8.57
CA TYR A 129 -3.67 4.37 -8.94
C TYR A 129 -3.20 3.77 -10.26
N TRP A 130 -3.11 4.59 -11.31
CA TRP A 130 -2.77 4.10 -12.65
C TRP A 130 -1.33 3.62 -12.72
N MET A 131 -0.39 4.32 -12.09
CA MET A 131 1.01 3.91 -12.04
C MET A 131 1.19 2.64 -11.23
N HIS A 132 0.58 2.55 -10.04
CA HIS A 132 0.64 1.39 -9.17
C HIS A 132 0.07 0.15 -9.87
N ARG A 133 -1.14 0.27 -10.44
CA ARG A 133 -1.76 -0.81 -11.20
C ARG A 133 -0.91 -1.21 -12.41
N TRP A 134 -0.33 -0.25 -13.13
CA TRP A 134 0.55 -0.55 -14.26
C TRP A 134 1.80 -1.32 -13.83
N MET A 135 2.42 -0.94 -12.71
CA MET A 135 3.58 -1.65 -12.16
C MET A 135 3.24 -3.08 -11.77
N HIS A 136 2.02 -3.35 -11.30
CA HIS A 136 1.54 -4.72 -11.03
C HIS A 136 1.24 -5.55 -12.28
N LEU A 137 0.57 -4.95 -13.27
CA LEU A 137 0.18 -5.65 -14.49
C LEU A 137 1.36 -5.90 -15.40
N ASN A 138 2.38 -5.03 -15.39
CA ASN A 138 3.60 -5.21 -16.16
C ASN A 138 4.61 -6.09 -15.40
N ARG A 139 4.88 -7.28 -15.94
CA ARG A 139 5.81 -8.25 -15.35
C ARG A 139 7.21 -7.70 -15.08
N THR A 140 7.72 -6.84 -15.96
CA THR A 140 9.07 -6.25 -15.83
C THR A 140 9.09 -5.21 -14.72
N LEU A 141 8.14 -4.27 -14.74
CA LEU A 141 8.04 -3.25 -13.70
C LEU A 141 7.83 -3.88 -12.32
N TYR A 142 6.95 -4.87 -12.22
CA TYR A 142 6.76 -5.61 -10.98
C TYR A 142 8.08 -6.27 -10.52
N LYS A 143 8.70 -7.09 -11.36
CA LYS A 143 9.87 -7.89 -10.97
C LYS A 143 11.06 -7.02 -10.54
N TYR A 144 11.30 -5.89 -11.19
CA TYR A 144 12.52 -5.11 -10.97
C TYR A 144 12.31 -3.88 -10.07
N LEU A 145 11.10 -3.36 -9.98
CA LEU A 145 10.78 -2.18 -9.18
C LEU A 145 9.87 -2.57 -8.01
N HIS A 146 8.59 -2.79 -8.31
CA HIS A 146 7.54 -2.83 -7.29
C HIS A 146 7.58 -4.06 -6.38
N SER A 147 8.22 -5.16 -6.82
CA SER A 147 8.43 -6.33 -5.96
C SER A 147 9.36 -6.05 -4.78
N VAL A 148 10.19 -5.00 -4.82
CA VAL A 148 10.99 -4.55 -3.67
C VAL A 148 10.07 -4.09 -2.55
N HIS A 149 9.07 -3.28 -2.89
CA HIS A 149 8.06 -2.81 -1.95
C HIS A 149 7.25 -3.97 -1.36
N HIS A 150 6.83 -4.92 -2.21
CA HIS A 150 6.12 -6.14 -1.80
C HIS A 150 6.97 -7.18 -1.05
N GLN A 151 8.25 -6.91 -0.76
CA GLN A 151 9.00 -7.69 0.24
C GLN A 151 8.44 -7.47 1.65
N LEU A 152 7.85 -6.29 1.89
CA LEU A 152 7.09 -5.99 3.09
C LEU A 152 5.71 -6.62 2.97
N THR A 153 5.63 -7.90 3.32
CA THR A 153 4.33 -8.56 3.36
C THR A 153 3.47 -8.02 4.48
N ALA A 154 4.06 -7.56 5.59
CA ALA A 154 3.42 -6.84 6.68
C ALA A 154 3.89 -5.39 6.75
N PRO A 155 3.15 -4.44 6.14
CA PRO A 155 3.48 -3.03 6.23
C PRO A 155 3.61 -2.56 7.69
N TYR A 156 4.59 -1.69 7.90
CA TYR A 156 4.78 -0.92 9.12
C TYR A 156 5.30 0.47 8.72
N ALA A 157 5.18 1.47 9.59
CA ALA A 157 5.33 2.87 9.21
C ALA A 157 6.61 3.22 8.41
N PHE A 158 7.78 2.75 8.83
CA PHE A 158 9.05 2.97 8.10
C PHE A 158 9.13 2.24 6.74
N GLY A 159 8.21 1.34 6.46
CA GLY A 159 8.08 0.64 5.19
C GLY A 159 7.36 1.44 4.11
N ALA A 160 6.71 2.57 4.46
CA ALA A 160 5.93 3.39 3.54
C ALA A 160 6.70 3.83 2.29
N LEU A 161 7.98 4.14 2.44
CA LEU A 161 8.86 4.52 1.34
C LEU A 161 9.96 3.48 1.09
N TYR A 162 9.75 2.23 1.50
CA TYR A 162 10.64 1.14 1.16
C TYR A 162 10.32 0.64 -0.25
N ASN A 163 10.92 1.26 -1.26
CA ASN A 163 10.75 0.86 -2.65
C ASN A 163 12.08 0.94 -3.43
N HIS A 164 12.05 0.59 -4.71
CA HIS A 164 13.23 0.78 -5.57
C HIS A 164 13.43 2.29 -5.83
N PRO A 165 14.66 2.86 -5.83
CA PRO A 165 14.84 4.32 -5.98
C PRO A 165 14.15 4.93 -7.21
N LEU A 166 14.15 4.23 -8.34
CA LEU A 166 13.41 4.65 -9.55
C LEU A 166 11.88 4.65 -9.34
N GLU A 167 11.35 3.71 -8.57
CA GLU A 167 9.95 3.69 -8.19
C GLU A 167 9.63 4.87 -7.28
N GLY A 168 10.44 5.15 -6.26
CA GLY A 168 10.25 6.31 -5.40
C GLY A 168 10.37 7.66 -6.15
N LEU A 169 11.18 7.72 -7.20
CA LEU A 169 11.22 8.91 -8.08
C LEU A 169 9.92 9.05 -8.89
N VAL A 170 9.45 7.96 -9.51
CA VAL A 170 8.28 7.99 -10.40
C VAL A 170 6.97 8.11 -9.62
N MET A 171 6.81 7.36 -8.53
CA MET A 171 5.62 7.36 -7.70
C MET A 171 5.60 8.59 -6.81
N ASP A 172 6.63 8.79 -5.98
CA ASP A 172 6.54 9.79 -4.91
C ASP A 172 6.92 11.18 -5.42
N THR A 173 8.09 11.34 -6.06
CA THR A 173 8.57 12.65 -6.51
C THR A 173 7.75 13.20 -7.68
N VAL A 174 7.62 12.44 -8.77
CA VAL A 174 6.84 12.88 -9.93
C VAL A 174 5.35 12.92 -9.59
N GLY A 175 4.83 11.92 -8.86
CA GLY A 175 3.43 11.89 -8.45
C GLY A 175 3.02 13.08 -7.57
N GLY A 176 3.90 13.56 -6.68
CA GLY A 176 3.68 14.80 -5.94
C GLY A 176 3.86 16.06 -6.81
N ALA A 177 4.91 16.10 -7.63
CA ALA A 177 5.21 17.27 -8.46
C ALA A 177 4.12 17.59 -9.48
N VAL A 178 3.52 16.57 -10.12
CA VAL A 178 2.51 16.76 -11.17
C VAL A 178 1.30 17.58 -10.68
N PRO A 179 0.58 17.22 -9.59
CA PRO A 179 -0.50 18.03 -9.03
C PRO A 179 -0.05 19.44 -8.64
N SER A 180 1.12 19.58 -8.02
CA SER A 180 1.66 20.86 -7.58
C SER A 180 1.90 21.82 -8.76
N LEU A 181 2.47 21.30 -9.85
CA LEU A 181 2.75 22.06 -11.07
C LEU A 181 1.48 22.39 -11.84
N LEU A 182 0.57 21.42 -12.01
CA LEU A 182 -0.68 21.62 -12.74
C LEU A 182 -1.59 22.67 -12.08
N LEU A 183 -1.59 22.73 -10.75
CA LEU A 183 -2.38 23.68 -9.98
C LEU A 183 -1.63 24.99 -9.71
N ASP A 184 -0.43 25.12 -10.26
CA ASP A 184 0.48 26.25 -10.03
C ASP A 184 0.48 26.63 -8.54
N MET A 185 0.87 25.71 -7.67
CA MET A 185 0.90 25.95 -6.22
C MET A 185 2.02 26.93 -5.85
N HIS A 186 1.80 27.79 -4.87
CA HIS A 186 2.90 28.48 -4.19
C HIS A 186 3.79 27.42 -3.50
N PRO A 187 5.13 27.59 -3.45
CA PRO A 187 6.02 26.61 -2.82
C PRO A 187 5.59 26.17 -1.40
N TRP A 188 5.14 27.11 -0.56
CA TRP A 188 4.58 26.78 0.76
C TRP A 188 3.30 25.92 0.71
N THR A 189 2.44 26.14 -0.28
CA THR A 189 1.25 25.30 -0.53
C THR A 189 1.67 23.91 -0.98
N SER A 190 2.69 23.81 -1.84
CA SER A 190 3.31 22.53 -2.22
C SER A 190 3.93 21.82 -1.01
N THR A 191 4.63 22.53 -0.12
CA THR A 191 5.18 21.98 1.13
C THR A 191 4.08 21.36 1.98
N LEU A 192 2.97 22.07 2.17
CA LEU A 192 1.82 21.56 2.93
C LEU A 192 1.23 20.32 2.25
N PHE A 193 1.02 20.36 0.93
CA PHE A 193 0.50 19.24 0.17
C PHE A 193 1.39 17.99 0.27
N PHE A 194 2.69 18.12 0.02
CA PHE A 194 3.65 17.01 0.10
C PHE A 194 3.72 16.45 1.50
N THR A 195 3.71 17.31 2.52
CA THR A 195 3.70 16.88 3.92
C THR A 195 2.45 16.05 4.25
N LEU A 196 1.26 16.52 3.86
CA LEU A 196 0.01 15.79 4.06
C LEU A 196 0.00 14.44 3.31
N ALA A 197 0.46 14.42 2.07
CA ALA A 197 0.59 13.19 1.28
C ALA A 197 1.55 12.20 1.95
N THR A 198 2.74 12.65 2.39
CA THR A 198 3.71 11.81 3.09
C THR A 198 3.17 11.26 4.41
N LEU A 199 2.52 12.09 5.21
CA LEU A 199 1.88 11.65 6.46
C LEU A 199 0.81 10.59 6.17
N LYS A 200 -0.01 10.81 5.14
CA LYS A 200 -1.04 9.85 4.74
C LYS A 200 -0.43 8.51 4.29
N THR A 201 0.61 8.52 3.46
CA THR A 201 1.30 7.30 3.04
C THR A 201 1.88 6.55 4.24
N VAL A 202 2.46 7.24 5.22
CA VAL A 202 2.96 6.62 6.46
C VAL A 202 1.82 6.00 7.29
N ASP A 203 0.69 6.69 7.41
CA ASP A 203 -0.51 6.15 8.09
C ASP A 203 -1.02 4.87 7.40
N ASP A 204 -1.08 4.86 6.06
CA ASP A 204 -1.50 3.69 5.27
C ASP A 204 -0.59 2.47 5.44
N HIS A 205 0.61 2.66 5.95
CA HIS A 205 1.55 1.59 6.24
C HIS A 205 1.71 1.36 7.74
N CYS A 206 1.05 2.09 8.63
CA CYS A 206 1.42 2.12 10.03
C CYS A 206 1.25 0.76 10.75
N GLY A 207 0.44 -0.14 10.19
CA GLY A 207 0.16 -1.46 10.76
C GLY A 207 -0.93 -1.45 11.85
N TYR A 208 -1.63 -0.32 12.01
CA TYR A 208 -2.69 -0.14 13.00
C TYR A 208 -3.96 0.42 12.36
N SER A 209 -5.11 -0.09 12.80
CA SER A 209 -6.44 0.43 12.47
C SER A 209 -6.98 1.24 13.66
N LEU A 210 -6.47 2.46 13.86
CA LEU A 210 -6.74 3.28 15.05
C LEU A 210 -8.03 4.10 14.89
N PRO A 211 -9.03 3.93 15.77
CA PRO A 211 -10.33 4.61 15.62
C PRO A 211 -10.28 6.11 15.94
N TRP A 212 -9.18 6.60 16.51
CA TRP A 212 -8.94 8.02 16.80
C TRP A 212 -7.93 8.67 15.86
N ASP A 213 -7.42 7.94 14.86
CA ASP A 213 -6.53 8.54 13.88
C ASP A 213 -7.34 9.42 12.91
N PRO A 214 -6.95 10.70 12.72
CA PRO A 214 -7.71 11.63 11.88
C PRO A 214 -7.69 11.25 10.40
N PHE A 215 -6.61 10.66 9.88
CA PHE A 215 -6.57 10.20 8.49
C PHE A 215 -7.52 9.02 8.32
N GLN A 216 -7.50 8.05 9.23
CA GLN A 216 -8.37 6.87 9.14
C GLN A 216 -9.85 7.22 9.38
N ALA A 217 -10.14 8.28 10.13
CA ALA A 217 -11.50 8.81 10.31
C ALA A 217 -12.00 9.57 9.06
N LEU A 218 -11.12 10.30 8.38
CA LEU A 218 -11.48 11.11 7.20
C LEU A 218 -11.47 10.30 5.90
N PHE A 219 -10.59 9.31 5.78
CA PHE A 219 -10.32 8.58 4.55
C PHE A 219 -10.58 7.09 4.73
N GLN A 220 -11.41 6.54 3.83
CA GLN A 220 -11.71 5.11 3.81
C GLN A 220 -10.54 4.27 3.30
N ASN A 221 -9.69 4.85 2.46
CA ASN A 221 -8.40 4.25 2.12
C ASN A 221 -7.48 4.46 3.33
N ASN A 222 -7.12 3.37 4.01
CA ASN A 222 -6.40 3.39 5.29
C ASN A 222 -5.47 2.17 5.41
N ALA A 223 -4.80 2.05 6.55
CA ALA A 223 -3.87 0.96 6.84
C ALA A 223 -4.45 -0.45 6.59
N ALA A 224 -5.71 -0.70 6.97
CA ALA A 224 -6.34 -2.00 6.75
C ALA A 224 -6.68 -2.25 5.28
N TYR A 225 -7.04 -1.21 4.53
CA TYR A 225 -7.26 -1.28 3.08
C TYR A 225 -5.98 -1.67 2.35
N HIS A 226 -4.87 -1.00 2.70
CA HIS A 226 -3.58 -1.21 2.08
C HIS A 226 -2.90 -2.52 2.54
N ASP A 227 -3.08 -2.95 3.78
CA ASP A 227 -2.58 -4.25 4.26
C ASP A 227 -3.11 -5.43 3.42
N LYS A 228 -4.39 -5.37 3.02
CA LYS A 228 -5.00 -6.37 2.13
C LYS A 228 -4.26 -6.45 0.79
N HIS A 229 -3.79 -5.33 0.24
CA HIS A 229 -3.02 -5.31 -1.00
C HIS A 229 -1.69 -6.07 -0.87
N HIS A 230 -0.97 -5.86 0.23
CA HIS A 230 0.30 -6.54 0.55
C HIS A 230 0.15 -8.02 0.88
N TRP A 231 -1.09 -8.47 1.13
CA TRP A 231 -1.38 -9.88 1.35
C TRP A 231 -1.24 -10.68 0.05
N GLY A 232 -0.73 -11.92 0.14
CA GLY A 232 -0.31 -12.70 -1.03
C GLY A 232 -1.38 -12.89 -2.12
N LYS A 233 -2.67 -12.97 -1.77
CA LYS A 233 -3.78 -13.01 -2.75
C LYS A 233 -4.33 -11.63 -3.12
N GLY A 234 -4.07 -10.60 -2.29
CA GLY A 234 -4.57 -9.25 -2.48
C GLY A 234 -3.75 -8.39 -3.44
N ILE A 235 -2.56 -8.84 -3.85
CA ILE A 235 -1.66 -8.15 -4.81
C ILE A 235 -2.28 -7.80 -6.18
N LYS A 236 -3.50 -8.30 -6.46
CA LYS A 236 -4.27 -8.01 -7.68
C LYS A 236 -5.39 -6.99 -7.48
N TYR A 237 -5.51 -6.45 -6.28
CA TYR A 237 -6.61 -5.61 -5.81
C TYR A 237 -6.09 -4.43 -4.98
N ASN A 238 -6.92 -3.45 -4.68
CA ASN A 238 -6.62 -2.31 -3.80
C ASN A 238 -5.37 -1.53 -4.26
N PHE A 239 -5.36 -1.05 -5.51
CA PHE A 239 -4.24 -0.26 -6.06
C PHE A 239 -4.30 1.22 -5.67
N SER A 240 -5.43 1.72 -5.17
CA SER A 240 -5.62 3.13 -4.87
C SER A 240 -4.79 3.54 -3.66
N GLN A 241 -4.14 4.70 -3.78
CA GLN A 241 -3.40 5.35 -2.71
C GLN A 241 -3.17 6.82 -3.09
N PRO A 242 -2.99 7.74 -2.12
CA PRO A 242 -3.11 7.51 -0.68
C PRO A 242 -4.48 7.88 -0.08
N PHE A 243 -5.33 8.72 -0.71
CA PHE A 243 -6.47 9.30 0.01
C PHE A 243 -7.79 8.55 -0.15
N PHE A 244 -8.16 8.18 -1.37
CA PHE A 244 -9.44 7.60 -1.72
C PHE A 244 -9.25 6.25 -2.42
N HIS A 245 -10.35 5.52 -2.61
CA HIS A 245 -10.35 4.20 -3.28
C HIS A 245 -11.37 4.09 -4.42
N PHE A 246 -11.88 5.24 -4.90
CA PHE A 246 -12.91 5.26 -5.95
C PHE A 246 -12.42 4.64 -7.27
N TRP A 247 -11.12 4.70 -7.57
CA TRP A 247 -10.56 4.04 -8.75
C TRP A 247 -10.65 2.52 -8.67
N ASP A 248 -10.40 1.93 -7.49
CA ASP A 248 -10.60 0.49 -7.29
C ASP A 248 -12.07 0.08 -7.45
N ILE A 249 -12.99 0.90 -6.94
CA ILE A 249 -14.43 0.68 -7.13
C ILE A 249 -14.78 0.70 -8.63
N TRP A 250 -14.40 1.76 -9.34
CA TRP A 250 -14.75 1.96 -10.75
C TRP A 250 -14.14 0.91 -11.67
N MET A 251 -12.91 0.49 -11.38
CA MET A 251 -12.21 -0.50 -12.18
C MET A 251 -12.45 -1.94 -11.73
N GLY A 252 -13.26 -2.14 -10.69
CA GLY A 252 -13.57 -3.46 -10.13
C GLY A 252 -12.35 -4.16 -9.53
N THR A 253 -11.39 -3.40 -9.02
CA THR A 253 -10.17 -3.89 -8.36
C THR A 253 -10.21 -3.74 -6.85
N ASP A 254 -11.35 -3.35 -6.26
CA ASP A 254 -11.56 -3.41 -4.82
C ASP A 254 -11.64 -4.87 -4.33
N PHE A 255 -10.83 -5.21 -3.33
CA PHE A 255 -10.69 -6.56 -2.80
C PHE A 255 -11.98 -7.08 -2.18
N ASP A 256 -12.62 -6.31 -1.30
CA ASP A 256 -13.79 -6.76 -0.56
C ASP A 256 -14.98 -6.95 -1.50
N MET A 257 -15.19 -5.99 -2.41
CA MET A 257 -16.21 -6.09 -3.45
C MET A 257 -15.95 -7.28 -4.40
N ALA A 258 -14.69 -7.55 -4.74
CA ALA A 258 -14.35 -8.71 -5.57
C ALA A 258 -14.62 -10.02 -4.83
N MET A 259 -14.25 -10.12 -3.55
CA MET A 259 -14.49 -11.32 -2.74
C MET A 259 -15.98 -11.57 -2.48
N GLU A 260 -16.77 -10.51 -2.29
CA GLU A 260 -18.22 -10.63 -2.13
C GLU A 260 -18.90 -11.23 -3.37
N LYS A 261 -18.49 -10.82 -4.57
CA LYS A 261 -19.01 -11.37 -5.84
C LYS A 261 -18.68 -12.86 -6.04
N LEU A 262 -17.63 -13.35 -5.40
CA LEU A 262 -17.22 -14.76 -5.48
C LEU A 262 -17.94 -15.65 -4.46
N LYS A 263 -18.64 -15.08 -3.46
CA LYS A 263 -19.43 -15.88 -2.53
C LYS A 263 -20.58 -16.54 -3.30
N PRO A 264 -20.75 -17.87 -3.21
CA PRO A 264 -21.89 -18.54 -3.84
C PRO A 264 -23.17 -17.91 -3.28
N LYS A 265 -24.05 -17.44 -4.17
CA LYS A 265 -25.40 -17.03 -3.76
C LYS A 265 -26.05 -18.27 -3.16
N HIS A 266 -26.23 -18.30 -1.84
CA HIS A 266 -27.06 -19.32 -1.23
C HIS A 266 -28.41 -19.32 -1.96
N TYR A 267 -28.68 -20.38 -2.70
CA TYR A 267 -30.01 -20.65 -3.22
C TYR A 267 -30.93 -20.66 -2.00
N LYS A 268 -31.84 -19.67 -1.92
CA LYS A 268 -32.96 -19.71 -0.98
C LYS A 268 -33.87 -20.85 -1.43
N GLY A 269 -33.47 -22.08 -1.11
CA GLY A 269 -34.39 -23.20 -1.07
C GLY A 269 -35.37 -22.91 0.06
N SER A 270 -36.63 -22.71 -0.32
CA SER A 270 -37.75 -22.70 0.60
C SER A 270 -37.63 -23.87 1.56
N VAL A 271 -37.48 -23.58 2.85
CA VAL A 271 -37.73 -24.57 3.91
C VAL A 271 -39.24 -24.81 3.88
N SER A 272 -39.67 -25.81 3.11
CA SER A 272 -40.95 -26.44 3.37
C SER A 272 -40.75 -27.38 4.55
N SER A 273 -41.25 -26.97 5.69
CA SER A 273 -41.48 -27.84 6.84
C SER A 273 -42.33 -29.04 6.39
N GLY A 274 -41.73 -30.22 6.43
CA GLY A 274 -42.40 -31.50 6.24
C GLY A 274 -41.76 -32.50 7.18
N SER A 275 -42.46 -32.78 8.27
CA SER A 275 -42.28 -33.97 9.10
C SER A 275 -42.58 -35.21 8.27
N ASP A 276 -41.71 -36.21 8.28
CA ASP A 276 -41.97 -37.54 8.85
C ASP A 276 -40.84 -38.51 8.51
N SER A 277 -40.77 -39.52 9.36
CA SER A 277 -39.93 -40.71 9.39
C SER A 277 -39.79 -41.43 8.05
N ASP A 278 -38.61 -41.99 7.77
CA ASP A 278 -38.39 -43.44 7.79
C ASP A 278 -36.96 -43.79 7.33
N GLU A 279 -36.44 -44.83 7.95
CA GLU A 279 -35.23 -45.55 7.58
C GLU A 279 -35.35 -46.07 6.13
N ASP A 280 -34.31 -45.90 5.32
CA ASP A 280 -33.96 -46.93 4.32
C ASP A 280 -32.55 -46.72 3.77
N GLU A 281 -31.73 -47.72 4.05
CA GLU A 281 -30.41 -47.98 3.53
C GLU A 281 -30.52 -48.37 2.04
N LYS A 282 -30.00 -47.54 1.12
CA LYS A 282 -29.73 -47.96 -0.26
C LYS A 282 -28.35 -47.52 -0.73
N ASP A 283 -27.49 -48.53 -0.78
CA ASP A 283 -26.14 -48.57 -1.30
C ASP A 283 -26.20 -48.52 -2.85
N GLU A 284 -25.98 -47.34 -3.45
CA GLU A 284 -25.78 -47.22 -4.90
C GLU A 284 -24.29 -47.02 -5.21
N ARG A 285 -23.63 -48.13 -5.55
CA ARG A 285 -22.30 -48.15 -6.16
C ARG A 285 -22.37 -47.51 -7.56
N PHE A 286 -21.82 -46.31 -7.70
CA PHE A 286 -21.44 -45.79 -9.01
C PHE A 286 -19.96 -46.11 -9.28
N THR A 287 -19.72 -47.18 -10.04
CA THR A 287 -18.39 -47.48 -10.58
C THR A 287 -18.10 -46.55 -11.76
N GLY A 288 -17.14 -45.63 -11.58
CA GLY A 288 -16.69 -44.72 -12.64
C GLY A 288 -15.25 -44.26 -12.43
N ASN A 289 -14.32 -44.95 -13.09
CA ASN A 289 -12.92 -44.64 -13.39
C ASN A 289 -12.26 -43.38 -12.78
N GLY A 290 -11.30 -43.64 -11.89
CA GLY A 290 -9.92 -43.12 -12.00
C GLY A 290 -9.71 -41.60 -11.88
N HIS A 291 -9.48 -41.12 -10.64
CA HIS A 291 -8.37 -40.25 -10.24
C HIS A 291 -8.40 -40.13 -8.70
N ALA A 292 -7.24 -40.20 -8.05
CA ALA A 292 -7.11 -40.17 -6.59
C ALA A 292 -7.69 -38.87 -6.01
N ASN A 293 -8.71 -38.99 -5.15
CA ASN A 293 -9.42 -37.88 -4.53
C ASN A 293 -9.23 -37.95 -3.02
N CYS A 294 -8.53 -36.98 -2.45
CA CYS A 294 -8.40 -36.81 -1.00
C CYS A 294 -9.68 -36.13 -0.48
N ASN A 295 -10.75 -36.90 -0.30
CA ASN A 295 -12.01 -36.38 0.24
C ASN A 295 -11.94 -36.33 1.77
N GLY A 296 -11.51 -35.20 2.33
CA GLY A 296 -11.78 -34.84 3.72
C GLY A 296 -12.99 -33.91 3.79
N THR A 297 -14.07 -34.34 4.43
CA THR A 297 -15.26 -33.52 4.65
C THR A 297 -14.99 -32.55 5.81
N MET A 298 -15.14 -31.25 5.58
CA MET A 298 -14.97 -30.23 6.63
C MET A 298 -16.20 -30.26 7.56
N HIS A 299 -15.98 -30.54 8.84
CA HIS A 299 -17.01 -30.49 9.86
C HIS A 299 -16.85 -29.23 10.71
N VAL A 300 -17.96 -28.69 11.21
CA VAL A 300 -17.98 -27.55 12.13
C VAL A 300 -18.60 -28.04 13.43
N ASN A 301 -17.88 -27.88 14.54
CA ASN A 301 -18.42 -28.27 15.85
C ASN A 301 -19.51 -27.29 16.33
N SER A 302 -20.16 -27.60 17.44
CA SER A 302 -21.22 -26.78 18.05
C SER A 302 -20.81 -25.36 18.40
N ASN A 303 -19.50 -25.06 18.40
CA ASN A 303 -18.94 -23.75 18.72
C ASN A 303 -18.40 -23.01 17.47
N GLY A 304 -18.73 -23.49 16.27
CA GLY A 304 -18.38 -22.81 15.02
C GLY A 304 -16.93 -23.00 14.55
N THR A 305 -16.16 -23.89 15.18
CA THR A 305 -14.77 -24.16 14.77
C THR A 305 -14.70 -25.28 13.74
N PRO A 306 -14.09 -25.05 12.56
CA PRO A 306 -13.90 -26.10 11.56
C PRO A 306 -12.83 -27.10 12.00
N TYR A 307 -13.09 -28.40 11.83
CA TYR A 307 -12.10 -29.46 11.97
C TYR A 307 -12.26 -30.51 10.87
N MET A 308 -11.14 -31.15 10.52
CA MET A 308 -11.09 -32.30 9.60
C MET A 308 -11.12 -33.59 10.43
N ASN A 309 -11.97 -34.53 10.08
CA ASN A 309 -11.96 -35.86 10.69
C ASN A 309 -11.42 -36.87 9.66
N GLY A 310 -10.28 -37.50 9.93
CA GLY A 310 -9.72 -38.49 9.01
C GLY A 310 -8.43 -39.13 9.49
N ASN A 311 -8.55 -40.34 10.06
CA ASN A 311 -7.46 -41.32 10.08
C ASN A 311 -7.31 -41.88 8.65
N GLY A 312 -6.32 -41.40 7.89
CA GLY A 312 -6.00 -41.91 6.56
C GLY A 312 -4.50 -42.05 6.34
N THR A 313 -4.02 -43.26 6.03
CA THR A 313 -2.66 -43.54 5.59
C THR A 313 -2.54 -43.34 4.07
N TYR A 314 -1.42 -42.78 3.61
CA TYR A 314 -1.07 -42.70 2.18
C TYR A 314 0.06 -43.67 1.82
N TYR A 315 0.02 -44.20 0.60
CA TYR A 315 1.11 -44.99 0.01
C TYR A 315 1.76 -44.19 -1.13
N MET A 316 3.07 -43.96 -1.00
CA MET A 316 3.95 -43.50 -2.10
C MET A 316 4.96 -44.62 -2.35
N ASN A 317 5.02 -45.15 -3.58
CA ASN A 317 6.05 -46.05 -4.08
C ASN A 317 6.53 -47.15 -3.10
N GLY A 318 5.66 -48.14 -2.85
CA GLY A 318 6.08 -49.49 -2.44
C GLY A 318 6.79 -49.63 -1.09
N SER A 319 6.78 -48.63 -0.20
CA SER A 319 7.34 -48.75 1.15
C SER A 319 6.55 -47.93 2.18
N ARG A 320 6.25 -48.53 3.35
CA ARG A 320 5.40 -47.96 4.42
C ARG A 320 6.03 -46.68 5.00
N GLY A 321 5.44 -45.52 4.76
CA GLY A 321 5.75 -44.25 5.44
C GLY A 321 4.71 -43.93 6.53
N GLY A 322 5.18 -43.45 7.69
CA GLY A 322 4.39 -43.30 8.94
C GLY A 322 3.34 -42.19 8.98
N MET A 323 2.68 -42.10 10.15
CA MET A 323 1.55 -41.21 10.48
C MET A 323 1.88 -39.72 10.36
N CYS A 324 0.91 -38.93 9.87
CA CYS A 324 0.96 -37.46 9.88
C CYS A 324 0.75 -36.92 11.31
N SER A 325 1.65 -36.04 11.74
CA SER A 325 1.49 -35.20 12.94
C SER A 325 0.74 -33.91 12.63
#